data_AF-A0A537GSJ8-F1
#
_entry.id   AF-A0A537GSJ8-F1
#
_cell.length_a   1.000
_cell.length_b   1.000
_cell.length_c   1.000
_cell.angle_alpha   90.00
_cell.angle_beta   90.00
_cell.angle_gamma   90.00
#
_symmetry.space_group_name_H-M   'P 1'
#
loop_
_entity.id
_entity.type
_entity.pdbx_description
1 polymer ?
#
loop_
_entity_poly.entity_id
_entity_poly.type
_entity_poly.pdbx_seq_one_letter_code
_entity_poly.pdbx_strand_id
1 'polypeptide(L)'
;MQAAVNYRLNVGIASVSGIGGFLAGATLARGTTRGIERRGEDHPSRGRLLFALGAGLVIIVVLGYMIESEAIPFSILSQFMSIYAALPALYLGGAVTFRRWELKNGKEIQWEGAWIGTFYAIPKGLTWQEQYIYRYQQRERMRARNPPEPAAPNNPPSK
;
A
#
# COMPACT_ATOMS: atom_id res chain seq x y z
N MET A 1 6.62 39.23 10.98
CA MET A 1 7.71 38.25 10.83
C MET A 1 7.31 36.83 11.26
N GLN A 2 6.57 36.64 12.35
CA GLN A 2 6.13 35.32 12.85
C GLN A 2 5.32 34.48 11.83
N ALA A 3 4.43 35.09 11.05
CA ALA A 3 3.61 34.37 10.07
C ALA A 3 4.43 33.71 8.93
N ALA A 4 5.52 34.35 8.49
CA ALA A 4 6.37 33.83 7.42
C ALA A 4 7.24 32.64 7.88
N VAL A 5 7.65 32.65 9.16
CA VAL A 5 8.38 31.54 9.79
C VAL A 5 7.45 30.34 9.96
N ASN A 6 6.23 30.56 10.42
CA ASN A 6 5.22 29.50 10.56
C ASN A 6 4.86 28.89 9.20
N TYR A 7 4.73 29.71 8.15
CA TYR A 7 4.48 29.22 6.79
C TYR A 7 5.59 28.29 6.29
N ARG A 8 6.87 28.68 6.43
CA ARG A 8 8.01 27.85 5.98
C ARG A 8 8.10 26.53 6.74
N LEU A 9 7.83 26.57 8.04
CA LEU A 9 7.84 25.39 8.91
C LEU A 9 6.70 24.43 8.56
N ASN A 10 5.50 24.96 8.26
CA ASN A 10 4.36 24.19 7.76
C ASN A 10 4.65 23.52 6.41
N VAL A 11 5.26 24.25 5.47
CA VAL A 11 5.67 23.69 4.17
C VAL A 11 6.69 22.57 4.35
N GLY A 12 7.71 22.77 5.20
CA GLY A 12 8.71 21.74 5.49
C GLY A 12 8.10 20.45 6.05
N ILE A 13 7.21 20.57 7.03
CA ILE A 13 6.52 19.42 7.63
C ILE A 13 5.58 18.74 6.62
N ALA A 14 4.85 19.52 5.81
CA ALA A 14 3.99 18.97 4.76
C ALA A 14 4.79 18.21 3.70
N SER A 15 5.94 18.74 3.29
CA SER A 15 6.83 18.09 2.32
C SER A 15 7.42 16.79 2.88
N VAL A 16 7.94 16.80 4.11
CA VAL A 16 8.49 15.59 4.75
C VAL A 16 7.40 14.53 4.94
N SER A 17 6.22 14.94 5.39
CA SER A 17 5.08 14.06 5.60
C SER A 17 4.55 13.47 4.29
N GLY A 18 4.47 14.29 3.23
CA GLY A 18 4.05 13.86 1.90
C GLY A 18 5.06 12.90 1.26
N ILE A 19 6.36 13.22 1.27
CA ILE A 19 7.41 12.35 0.73
C ILE A 19 7.48 11.04 1.52
N GLY A 20 7.48 11.14 2.86
CA GLY A 20 7.50 9.97 3.74
C GLY A 20 6.30 9.06 3.53
N GLY A 21 5.10 9.64 3.48
CA GLY A 21 3.86 8.92 3.16
C GLY A 21 3.94 8.20 1.82
N PHE A 22 4.33 8.91 0.76
CA PHE A 22 4.48 8.34 -0.57
C PHE A 22 5.47 7.17 -0.63
N LEU A 23 6.65 7.33 -0.05
CA LEU A 23 7.68 6.28 -0.02
C LEU A 23 7.23 5.07 0.81
N ALA A 24 6.54 5.29 1.94
CA ALA A 24 5.98 4.21 2.74
C ALA A 24 4.92 3.43 1.94
N GLY A 25 3.98 4.13 1.29
CA GLY A 25 2.96 3.52 0.43
C GLY A 25 3.57 2.71 -0.72
N ALA A 26 4.55 3.28 -1.42
CA ALA A 26 5.26 2.60 -2.51
C ALA A 26 6.01 1.36 -2.03
N THR A 27 6.65 1.43 -0.85
CA THR A 27 7.39 0.31 -0.27
C THR A 27 6.46 -0.84 0.14
N LEU A 28 5.31 -0.52 0.76
CA LEU A 28 4.28 -1.49 1.10
C LEU A 28 3.75 -2.18 -0.16
N ALA A 29 3.35 -1.41 -1.16
CA ALA A 29 2.85 -1.95 -2.43
C ALA A 29 3.89 -2.84 -3.13
N ARG A 30 5.17 -2.46 -3.11
CA ARG A 30 6.27 -3.28 -3.65
C ARG A 30 6.48 -4.58 -2.88
N GLY A 31 6.26 -4.55 -1.57
CA GLY A 31 6.28 -5.73 -0.71
C GLY A 31 5.14 -6.71 -1.07
N THR A 32 3.95 -6.16 -1.35
CA THR A 32 2.77 -6.93 -1.77
C THR A 32 2.96 -7.54 -3.15
N THR A 33 3.40 -6.76 -4.15
CA THR A 33 3.62 -7.28 -5.52
C THR A 33 4.67 -8.37 -5.57
N ARG A 34 5.78 -8.23 -4.82
CA ARG A 34 6.78 -9.30 -4.65
C ARG A 34 6.20 -10.54 -3.98
N GLY A 35 5.28 -10.36 -3.04
CA GLY A 35 4.58 -11.47 -2.39
C GLY A 35 3.73 -12.25 -3.40
N ILE A 36 2.97 -11.54 -4.22
CA ILE A 36 2.17 -12.10 -5.32
C ILE A 36 3.07 -12.82 -6.34
N GLU A 37 4.18 -12.21 -6.76
CA GLU A 37 5.11 -12.84 -7.70
C GLU A 37 5.71 -14.15 -7.17
N ARG A 38 5.96 -14.23 -5.85
CA ARG A 38 6.58 -15.42 -5.23
C ARG A 38 5.60 -16.53 -4.89
N ARG A 39 4.35 -16.19 -4.55
CA ARG A 39 3.38 -17.11 -3.95
C ARG A 39 2.02 -17.14 -4.66
N GLY A 40 1.82 -16.35 -5.71
CA GLY A 40 0.55 -16.17 -6.41
C GLY A 40 -0.43 -15.26 -5.66
N GLU A 41 -0.28 -15.16 -4.35
CA GLU A 41 -1.06 -14.32 -3.45
C GLU A 41 -0.16 -13.76 -2.33
N ASP A 42 -0.41 -12.52 -1.92
CA ASP A 42 0.20 -11.95 -0.73
C ASP A 42 -0.84 -11.84 0.38
N HIS A 43 -0.58 -12.60 1.44
CA HIS A 43 -1.26 -12.45 2.72
C HIS A 43 -0.40 -11.52 3.58
N PRO A 44 -0.92 -10.33 3.97
CA PRO A 44 -0.19 -9.46 4.88
C PRO A 44 0.12 -10.24 6.17
N SER A 45 1.40 -10.39 6.51
CA SER A 45 1.78 -11.14 7.71
C SER A 45 1.29 -10.41 8.97
N ARG A 46 1.00 -11.16 10.04
CA ARG A 46 0.69 -10.58 11.36
C ARG A 46 1.76 -9.59 11.81
N GLY A 47 3.04 -9.83 11.46
CA GLY A 47 4.14 -8.90 11.75
C GLY A 47 4.02 -7.57 11.00
N ARG A 48 3.66 -7.57 9.71
CA ARG A 48 3.40 -6.32 8.97
C ARG A 48 2.21 -5.56 9.55
N LEU A 49 1.19 -6.28 10.00
CA LEU A 49 0.03 -5.69 10.67
C LEU A 49 0.41 -5.01 11.98
N LEU A 50 1.09 -5.74 12.86
CA LEU A 50 1.53 -5.23 14.16
C LEU A 50 2.50 -4.05 13.98
N PHE A 51 3.34 -4.08 12.95
CA PHE A 51 4.19 -2.95 12.61
C PHE A 51 3.37 -1.71 12.18
N ALA A 52 2.36 -1.87 11.32
CA ALA A 52 1.50 -0.77 10.90
C ALA A 52 0.69 -0.19 12.08
N LEU A 53 0.11 -1.05 12.91
CA LEU A 53 -0.63 -0.65 14.11
C LEU A 53 0.29 0.00 15.15
N GLY A 54 1.47 -0.57 15.37
CA GLY A 54 2.48 -0.05 16.29
C GLY A 54 3.01 1.31 15.84
N ALA A 55 3.29 1.49 14.54
CA ALA A 55 3.67 2.79 13.99
C ALA A 55 2.55 3.83 14.18
N GLY A 56 1.29 3.45 13.95
CA GLY A 56 0.14 4.31 14.23
C GLY A 56 0.03 4.70 15.71
N LEU A 57 0.23 3.73 16.62
CA LEU A 57 0.22 3.96 18.05
C LEU A 57 1.34 4.92 18.49
N VAL A 58 2.57 4.73 17.99
CA VAL A 58 3.71 5.62 18.28
C VAL A 58 3.40 7.04 17.82
N ILE A 59 2.81 7.22 16.64
CA ILE A 59 2.40 8.53 16.15
C ILE A 59 1.37 9.17 17.10
N ILE A 60 0.34 8.43 17.53
CA ILE A 60 -0.66 8.92 18.48
C ILE A 60 -0.01 9.32 19.81
N VAL A 61 0.89 8.49 20.35
CA VAL A 61 1.56 8.75 21.63
C VAL A 61 2.47 9.98 21.54
N VAL A 62 3.26 10.11 20.46
CA VAL A 62 4.12 11.28 20.25
C VAL A 62 3.30 12.55 20.09
N LEU A 63 2.20 12.51 19.34
CA LEU A 63 1.29 13.64 19.20
C LEU A 63 0.64 14.01 20.55
N GLY A 64 0.17 13.03 21.31
CA GLY A 64 -0.39 13.24 22.65
C GLY A 64 0.61 13.88 23.61
N TYR A 65 1.86 13.38 23.62
CA TYR A 65 2.93 13.96 24.42
C TYR A 65 3.25 15.40 24.02
N MET A 66 3.30 15.71 22.72
CA MET A 66 3.52 17.08 22.24
C MET A 66 2.40 18.05 22.63
N ILE A 67 1.15 17.56 22.73
CA ILE A 67 0.01 18.34 23.20
C ILE A 67 0.13 18.61 24.70
N GLU A 68 0.36 17.58 25.52
CA GLU A 68 0.40 17.74 26.98
C GLU A 68 1.62 18.50 27.49
N SER A 69 2.77 18.37 26.81
CA SER A 69 4.00 19.06 27.20
C SER A 69 4.03 20.55 26.83
N GLU A 70 3.00 21.06 26.14
CA GLU A 70 2.97 22.40 25.52
C GLU A 70 4.21 22.71 24.65
N ALA A 71 4.99 21.69 24.29
CA ALA A 71 6.22 21.86 23.51
C ALA A 71 5.96 22.50 22.14
N ILE A 72 4.74 22.35 21.63
CA ILE A 72 4.22 23.04 20.46
C ILE A 72 2.83 23.62 20.83
N PRO A 73 2.62 24.94 20.70
CA PRO A 73 1.32 25.55 20.93
C PRO A 73 0.22 24.89 20.09
N PHE A 74 -0.95 24.65 20.69
CA PHE A 74 -2.10 24.06 20.01
C PHE A 74 -2.54 24.83 18.75
N SER A 75 -2.26 26.14 18.68
CA SER A 75 -2.49 26.99 17.50
C SER A 75 -1.57 26.66 16.31
N ILE A 76 -0.38 26.13 16.58
CA ILE A 76 0.54 25.61 15.54
C ILE A 76 0.12 24.17 15.20
N LEU A 77 -0.27 23.37 16.20
CA LEU A 77 -0.74 22.00 15.99
C LEU A 77 -2.02 21.91 15.13
N SER A 78 -2.98 22.81 15.36
CA SER A 78 -4.20 22.92 14.57
C SER A 78 -3.97 23.49 13.16
N GLN A 79 -2.85 24.17 12.92
CA GLN A 79 -2.40 24.53 11.57
C GLN A 79 -1.72 23.37 10.83
N PHE A 80 -1.28 22.32 11.53
CA PHE A 80 -0.75 21.08 10.96
C PHE A 80 -1.84 20.13 10.44
N MET A 81 -2.84 20.67 9.74
CA MET A 81 -3.64 19.89 8.80
C MET A 81 -2.76 19.27 7.68
N SER A 82 -1.46 19.58 7.62
CA SER A 82 -0.48 18.92 6.75
C SER A 82 -0.15 17.47 7.14
N ILE A 83 -0.47 17.01 8.35
CA ILE A 83 -0.42 15.58 8.69
C ILE A 83 -1.41 14.80 7.81
N TYR A 84 -2.50 15.46 7.37
CA TYR A 84 -3.39 14.92 6.33
C TYR A 84 -2.75 14.86 4.94
N ALA A 85 -1.52 15.34 4.71
CA ALA A 85 -0.80 15.11 3.45
C ALA A 85 -0.18 13.70 3.39
N ALA A 86 0.17 13.11 4.54
CA ALA A 86 0.80 11.80 4.59
C ALA A 86 -0.14 10.68 4.13
N LEU A 87 -1.42 10.71 4.54
CA LEU A 87 -2.40 9.67 4.21
C LEU A 87 -2.73 9.61 2.69
N PRO A 88 -3.09 10.72 2.01
CA PRO A 88 -3.24 10.75 0.57
C PRO A 88 -1.94 10.40 -0.16
N ALA A 89 -0.79 10.89 0.32
CA ALA A 89 0.49 10.57 -0.30
C ALA A 89 0.82 9.08 -0.20
N LEU A 90 0.52 8.44 0.93
CA LEU A 90 0.63 7.00 1.14
C LEU A 90 -0.24 6.23 0.16
N TYR A 91 -1.51 6.63 0.03
CA TYR A 91 -2.42 6.02 -0.94
C TYR A 91 -1.90 6.18 -2.37
N LEU A 92 -1.45 7.38 -2.75
CA LEU A 92 -0.89 7.67 -4.07
C LEU A 92 0.38 6.84 -4.35
N GLY A 93 1.29 6.74 -3.39
CA GLY A 93 2.51 5.92 -3.53
C GLY A 93 2.19 4.44 -3.75
N GLY A 94 1.20 3.93 -3.02
CA GLY A 94 0.69 2.57 -3.23
C GLY A 94 0.06 2.40 -4.61
N ALA A 95 -0.88 3.28 -4.97
CA ALA A 95 -1.62 3.24 -6.24
C ALA A 95 -0.70 3.34 -7.46
N VAL A 96 0.26 4.26 -7.47
CA VAL A 96 1.24 4.39 -8.57
C VAL A 96 2.08 3.13 -8.71
N THR A 97 2.50 2.55 -7.60
CA THR A 97 3.34 1.33 -7.61
C THR A 97 2.56 0.12 -8.10
N PHE A 98 1.33 -0.08 -7.63
CA PHE A 98 0.43 -1.12 -8.13
C PHE A 98 0.13 -0.92 -9.60
N ARG A 99 -0.27 0.29 -10.02
CA ARG A 99 -0.60 0.57 -11.42
C ARG A 99 0.57 0.29 -12.36
N ARG A 100 1.79 0.70 -11.97
CA ARG A 100 2.99 0.43 -12.75
C ARG A 100 3.25 -1.07 -12.88
N TRP A 101 3.04 -1.83 -11.80
CA TRP A 101 3.18 -3.28 -11.82
C TRP A 101 2.11 -3.96 -12.69
N GLU A 102 0.86 -3.55 -12.58
CA GLU A 102 -0.26 -4.05 -13.39
C GLU A 102 -0.05 -3.85 -14.89
N LEU A 103 0.39 -2.64 -15.28
CA LEU A 103 0.70 -2.33 -16.68
C LEU A 103 1.85 -3.19 -17.21
N LYS A 104 2.88 -3.42 -16.38
CA LYS A 104 4.02 -4.25 -16.77
C LYS A 104 3.64 -5.72 -16.94
N ASN A 105 2.74 -6.24 -16.11
CA ASN A 105 2.43 -7.67 -16.05
C ASN A 105 1.14 -8.06 -16.79
N GLY A 106 0.37 -7.09 -17.31
CA GLY A 106 -0.92 -7.36 -17.98
C GLY A 106 -2.01 -7.90 -17.04
N LYS A 107 -1.82 -7.72 -15.73
CA LYS A 107 -2.71 -8.22 -14.67
C LYS A 107 -3.30 -7.07 -13.87
N GLU A 108 -4.34 -7.35 -13.11
CA GLU A 108 -4.97 -6.46 -12.16
C GLU A 108 -4.80 -7.02 -10.76
N ILE A 109 -4.42 -6.16 -9.82
CA ILE A 109 -4.32 -6.53 -8.41
C ILE A 109 -5.71 -6.39 -7.80
N GLN A 110 -6.25 -7.51 -7.35
CA GLN A 110 -7.51 -7.54 -6.63
C GLN A 110 -7.25 -7.79 -5.14
N TRP A 111 -8.18 -7.28 -4.34
CA TRP A 111 -8.16 -7.38 -2.89
C TRP A 111 -9.46 -8.03 -2.41
N GLU A 112 -9.33 -9.02 -1.53
CA GLU A 112 -10.45 -9.76 -0.95
C GLU A 112 -10.30 -9.87 0.57
N GLY A 113 -11.27 -9.34 1.32
CA GLY A 113 -11.30 -9.34 2.79
C GLY A 113 -11.84 -8.03 3.33
N ALA A 114 -12.11 -7.92 4.63
CA ALA A 114 -12.72 -6.71 5.20
C ALA A 114 -11.70 -5.65 5.68
N TRP A 115 -10.46 -6.06 5.97
CA TRP A 115 -9.47 -5.17 6.63
C TRP A 115 -8.01 -5.51 6.27
N ILE A 116 -7.70 -6.80 6.18
CA ILE A 116 -6.36 -7.34 5.89
C ILE A 116 -6.55 -8.41 4.82
N GLY A 117 -7.10 -7.98 3.69
CA GLY A 117 -7.45 -8.89 2.62
C GLY A 117 -6.24 -9.55 1.97
N THR A 118 -6.49 -10.70 1.36
CA THR A 118 -5.52 -11.35 0.49
C THR A 118 -5.42 -10.53 -0.79
N PHE A 119 -4.20 -10.19 -1.18
CA PHE A 119 -3.93 -9.58 -2.47
C PHE A 119 -3.55 -10.65 -3.47
N TYR A 120 -4.15 -10.62 -4.64
CA TYR A 120 -3.81 -11.55 -5.72
C TYR A 120 -3.86 -10.82 -7.07
N ALA A 121 -3.16 -11.36 -8.06
CA ALA A 121 -3.15 -10.80 -9.41
C ALA A 121 -3.93 -11.68 -10.37
N ILE A 122 -4.82 -11.07 -11.15
CA ILE A 122 -5.66 -11.75 -12.14
C ILE A 122 -5.43 -11.13 -13.52
N PRO A 123 -5.37 -11.90 -14.62
CA PRO A 123 -5.24 -11.33 -15.94
C PRO A 123 -6.47 -10.47 -16.30
N LYS A 124 -6.24 -9.39 -17.06
CA LYS A 124 -7.34 -8.50 -17.46
C LYS A 124 -8.25 -9.20 -18.48
N GLY A 125 -9.55 -8.91 -18.40
CA GLY A 125 -10.54 -9.40 -19.37
C GLY A 125 -11.13 -10.78 -19.08
N LEU A 126 -10.86 -11.38 -17.91
CA LEU A 126 -11.54 -12.60 -17.48
C LEU A 126 -12.93 -12.28 -16.93
N THR A 127 -13.90 -13.11 -17.29
CA THR A 127 -15.23 -13.15 -16.66
C THR A 127 -15.14 -13.61 -15.21
N TRP A 128 -16.13 -13.31 -14.38
CA TRP A 128 -16.12 -13.64 -12.95
C TRP A 128 -15.88 -15.14 -12.68
N GLN A 129 -16.45 -16.03 -13.51
CA GLN A 129 -16.24 -17.48 -13.41
C GLN A 129 -14.78 -17.86 -13.73
N GLU A 130 -14.21 -17.31 -14.80
CA GLU A 130 -12.82 -17.56 -15.18
C GLU A 130 -11.85 -17.01 -14.13
N GLN A 131 -12.16 -15.87 -13.51
CA GLN A 131 -11.38 -15.31 -12.40
C GLN A 131 -11.34 -16.27 -11.21
N TYR A 132 -12.48 -16.89 -10.87
CA TYR A 132 -12.55 -17.88 -9.80
C TYR A 132 -11.72 -19.13 -10.12
N ILE A 133 -11.84 -19.67 -11.34
CA ILE A 133 -11.08 -20.84 -11.80
C ILE A 133 -9.57 -20.54 -11.81
N TYR A 134 -9.17 -19.39 -12.35
CA TYR A 134 -7.76 -18.97 -12.40
C TYR A 134 -7.17 -18.88 -10.98
N ARG A 135 -7.90 -18.30 -10.02
CA ARG A 135 -7.47 -18.22 -8.62
C ARG A 135 -7.25 -19.61 -8.01
N TYR A 136 -8.19 -20.53 -8.23
CA TYR A 136 -8.09 -21.88 -7.72
C TYR A 136 -6.85 -22.60 -8.30
N GLN A 137 -6.66 -22.54 -9.62
CA GLN A 137 -5.50 -23.14 -10.29
C GLN A 137 -4.17 -22.51 -9.87
N GLN A 138 -4.11 -21.19 -9.66
CA GLN A 138 -2.92 -20.50 -9.15
C GLN A 138 -2.53 -20.99 -7.75
N ARG A 139 -3.51 -21.13 -6.85
CA ARG A 139 -3.28 -21.65 -5.49
C ARG A 139 -2.75 -23.07 -5.52
N GLU A 140 -3.30 -23.94 -6.35
CA GLU A 140 -2.83 -25.32 -6.48
C GLU A 140 -1.40 -25.40 -7.04
N ARG A 141 -1.06 -24.58 -8.06
CA ARG A 141 0.30 -24.52 -8.63
C ARG A 141 1.36 -24.13 -7.61
N MET A 142 1.06 -23.09 -6.85
CA MET A 142 1.97 -22.57 -5.82
C MET A 142 2.15 -23.58 -4.67
N ARG A 143 1.11 -24.34 -4.32
CA ARG A 143 1.20 -25.48 -3.39
C ARG A 143 2.03 -26.64 -3.95
N ALA A 144 1.87 -26.93 -5.23
CA ALA A 144 2.60 -27.99 -5.92
C ALA A 144 4.06 -27.62 -6.26
N ARG A 145 4.52 -26.38 -5.96
CA ARG A 145 5.81 -25.82 -6.38
C ARG A 145 6.06 -25.94 -7.88
N ASN A 146 5.00 -25.94 -8.69
CA ASN A 146 5.07 -26.23 -10.13
C ASN A 146 4.81 -24.93 -10.92
N PRO A 147 5.83 -24.33 -11.57
CA PRO A 147 5.85 -22.91 -11.90
C PRO A 147 5.24 -22.45 -13.24
N PRO A 148 4.76 -23.27 -14.21
CA PRO A 148 4.14 -22.66 -15.39
C PRO A 148 2.86 -21.97 -14.96
N GLU A 149 2.71 -20.69 -15.31
CA GLU A 149 1.51 -19.90 -15.07
C GLU A 149 0.30 -20.49 -15.84
N PRO A 150 -0.96 -20.40 -15.33
CA PRO A 150 -2.11 -20.78 -16.13
C PRO A 150 -2.11 -19.98 -17.41
N ALA A 151 -2.24 -20.68 -18.54
CA ALA A 151 -2.61 -20.00 -19.77
C ALA A 151 -3.88 -19.22 -19.46
N ALA A 152 -3.78 -17.88 -19.49
CA ALA A 152 -4.98 -17.07 -19.57
C ALA A 152 -5.75 -17.58 -20.80
N PRO A 153 -7.07 -17.78 -20.72
CA PRO A 153 -7.84 -18.41 -21.80
C PRO A 153 -7.68 -17.73 -23.17
N ASN A 154 -7.11 -16.52 -23.21
CA ASN A 154 -6.85 -15.73 -24.42
C ASN A 154 -5.38 -15.57 -24.83
N ASN A 155 -4.41 -16.25 -24.21
CA ASN A 155 -3.06 -16.32 -24.77
C ASN A 155 -2.91 -17.66 -25.51
N PRO A 156 -2.85 -17.67 -26.86
CA PRO A 156 -2.47 -18.88 -27.57
C PRO A 156 -1.07 -19.30 -27.11
N PRO A 157 -0.78 -20.62 -27.04
CA PRO A 157 0.57 -21.07 -26.76
C PRO A 157 1.49 -20.48 -27.83
N SER A 158 2.49 -19.70 -27.40
CA SER A 158 3.57 -19.33 -28.31
C SER A 158 4.23 -20.63 -28.75
N LYS A 159 4.16 -20.90 -30.05
CA LYS A 159 4.88 -21.99 -30.71
C LYS A 159 6.38 -21.88 -30.44
#